data_AF-A0A0W1RZC5-F1
#
_entry.id   AF-A0A0W1RZC5-F1
#
_cell.length_a   1.000
_cell.length_b   1.000
_cell.length_c   1.000
_cell.angle_alpha   90.00
_cell.angle_beta   90.00
_cell.angle_gamma   90.00
#
_symmetry.space_group_name_H-M   'P 1'
#
loop_
_entity.id
_entity.type
_entity.pdbx_description
1 polymer ?
#
loop_
_entity_poly.entity_id
_entity_poly.type
_entity_poly.pdbx_seq_one_letter_code
_entity_poly.pdbx_strand_id
1 'polypeptide(L)'
;MMAIDETRSFVEGDEILALFGREEVSSGERGAAPLNTSLVVDDVLDAKGASLTRTKVGDVFVAEAARDDDVVFGGEPSGAWIQILQRQMLARNP
;
A
#
# COMPACT_ATOMS: atom_id res chain seq x y z
N MET A 1 -8.81 -5.04 -6.47
CA MET A 1 -9.75 -5.10 -5.35
C MET A 1 -10.61 -3.86 -5.39
N MET A 2 -11.92 -4.05 -5.29
CA MET A 2 -12.90 -2.97 -5.23
C MET A 2 -13.88 -3.32 -4.13
N ALA A 3 -14.45 -2.33 -3.45
CA ALA A 3 -15.37 -2.55 -2.35
C ALA A 3 -16.61 -1.67 -2.46
N ILE A 4 -17.69 -2.14 -1.83
CA ILE A 4 -18.92 -1.39 -1.58
C ILE A 4 -19.16 -1.49 -0.09
N ASP A 5 -19.44 -0.37 0.56
CA ASP A 5 -19.72 -0.30 2.00
C ASP A 5 -21.17 -0.74 2.35
N GLU A 6 -21.50 -0.77 3.64
CA GLU A 6 -22.82 -1.16 4.13
C GLU A 6 -23.94 -0.20 3.72
N THR A 7 -23.60 1.02 3.32
CA THR A 7 -24.53 2.05 2.83
C THR A 7 -24.83 1.91 1.33
N ARG A 8 -24.18 0.95 0.66
CA ARG A 8 -24.20 0.73 -0.80
C ARG A 8 -23.40 1.76 -1.58
N SER A 9 -22.43 2.41 -0.95
CA SER A 9 -21.54 3.36 -1.62
C SER A 9 -20.29 2.63 -2.11
N PHE A 10 -19.83 2.98 -3.32
CA PHE A 10 -18.53 2.52 -3.81
C PHE A 10 -17.42 3.19 -3.01
N VAL A 11 -16.42 2.42 -2.59
CA VAL A 11 -15.24 2.92 -1.89
C VAL A 11 -14.15 3.16 -2.92
N GLU A 12 -13.57 4.36 -2.93
CA GLU A 12 -12.56 4.72 -3.93
C GLU A 12 -11.29 3.88 -3.75
N GLY A 13 -10.62 3.55 -4.85
CA GLY A 13 -9.45 2.66 -4.81
C GLY A 13 -8.32 3.20 -3.93
N ASP A 14 -8.11 4.52 -3.93
CA ASP A 14 -7.15 5.21 -3.06
C ASP A 14 -7.51 5.08 -1.57
N GLU A 15 -8.79 5.05 -1.21
CA GLU A 15 -9.24 4.88 0.17
C GLU A 15 -8.99 3.44 0.66
N ILE A 16 -9.27 2.45 -0.20
CA ILE A 16 -8.95 1.05 0.09
C ILE A 16 -7.43 0.88 0.24
N LEU A 17 -6.65 1.50 -0.66
CA LEU A 17 -5.19 1.44 -0.61
C LEU A 17 -4.63 2.08 0.67
N ALA A 18 -5.13 3.25 1.05
CA ALA A 18 -4.76 3.91 2.30
C ALA A 18 -5.13 3.05 3.52
N LEU A 19 -6.31 2.43 3.52
CA LEU A 19 -6.78 1.58 4.61
C LEU A 19 -5.86 0.37 4.82
N PHE A 20 -5.53 -0.36 3.74
CA PHE A 20 -4.64 -1.52 3.82
C PHE A 20 -3.19 -1.12 4.06
N GLY A 21 -2.69 -0.08 3.37
CA GLY A 21 -1.36 0.45 3.60
C GLY A 21 -1.14 0.85 5.06
N ARG A 22 -2.13 1.49 5.69
CA ARG A 22 -2.09 1.81 7.13
C ARG A 22 -1.95 0.56 8.00
N GLU A 23 -2.62 -0.54 7.68
CA GLU A 23 -2.52 -1.77 8.49
C GLU A 23 -1.16 -2.45 8.32
N GLU A 24 -0.64 -2.47 7.09
CA GLU A 24 0.59 -3.20 6.76
C GLU A 24 1.88 -2.50 7.23
N VAL A 25 1.95 -1.17 7.19
CA VAL A 25 3.21 -0.48 7.51
C VAL A 25 3.46 -0.28 9.01
N SER A 26 4.74 -0.32 9.35
CA SER A 26 5.35 0.17 10.59
C SER A 26 6.25 1.38 10.31
N SER A 27 6.65 2.10 11.37
CA SER A 27 7.54 3.26 11.22
C SER A 27 8.87 2.86 10.58
N GLY A 28 9.30 3.64 9.58
CA GLY A 28 10.50 3.39 8.79
C GLY A 28 10.30 2.53 7.55
N GLU A 29 9.11 1.94 7.35
CA GLU A 29 8.78 1.16 6.16
C GLU A 29 8.14 2.02 5.07
N ARG A 30 8.04 1.44 3.86
CA ARG A 30 7.46 2.10 2.70
C ARG A 30 6.38 1.25 2.02
N GLY A 31 5.42 1.92 1.40
CA GLY A 31 4.59 1.35 0.34
C GLY A 31 5.10 1.78 -1.04
N ALA A 32 4.63 1.15 -2.11
CA ALA A 32 4.83 1.61 -3.48
C ALA A 32 3.48 1.83 -4.19
N ALA A 33 3.31 3.00 -4.81
CA ALA A 33 2.13 3.28 -5.64
C ALA A 33 2.43 4.32 -6.72
N PRO A 34 1.67 4.36 -7.83
CA PRO A 34 1.96 5.31 -8.90
C PRO A 34 1.65 6.76 -8.55
N LEU A 35 2.20 7.68 -9.36
CA LEU A 35 2.03 9.12 -9.20
C LEU A 35 0.55 9.59 -9.26
N ASN A 36 -0.33 8.85 -9.94
CA ASN A 36 -1.76 9.17 -10.01
C ASN A 36 -2.57 8.68 -8.80
N THR A 37 -1.91 8.12 -7.78
CA THR A 37 -2.53 7.77 -6.49
C THR A 37 -2.71 9.04 -5.65
N SER A 38 -3.87 9.22 -5.04
CA SER A 38 -4.18 10.37 -4.17
C SER A 38 -3.13 10.59 -3.06
N LEU A 39 -2.97 11.85 -2.63
CA LEU A 39 -2.12 12.23 -1.50
C LEU A 39 -2.62 11.71 -0.15
N VAL A 40 -3.89 11.27 -0.08
CA VAL A 40 -4.46 10.68 1.14
C VAL A 40 -3.67 9.46 1.61
N VAL A 41 -3.04 8.73 0.68
CA VAL A 41 -2.22 7.57 1.03
C VAL A 41 -0.94 8.02 1.73
N ASP A 42 -0.23 9.04 1.23
CA ASP A 42 0.97 9.57 1.88
C ASP A 42 0.62 10.09 3.28
N ASP A 43 -0.42 10.90 3.41
CA ASP A 43 -0.84 11.46 4.71
C ASP A 43 -1.10 10.36 5.76
N VAL A 44 -1.73 9.26 5.33
CA VAL A 44 -2.03 8.12 6.20
C VAL A 44 -0.78 7.32 6.58
N LEU A 45 0.17 7.12 5.66
CA LEU A 45 1.43 6.43 5.97
C LEU A 45 2.36 7.30 6.82
N ASP A 46 2.44 8.60 6.52
CA ASP A 46 3.24 9.58 7.27
C ASP A 46 2.79 9.64 8.74
N ALA A 47 1.49 9.52 9.01
CA ALA A 47 0.96 9.44 10.38
C ALA A 47 1.45 8.22 11.18
N LYS A 48 1.95 7.17 10.52
CA LYS A 48 2.61 6.00 11.14
C LYS A 48 4.14 6.09 11.09
N GLY A 49 4.70 7.18 10.60
CA GLY A 49 6.13 7.34 10.37
C GLY A 49 6.66 6.43 9.25
N ALA A 50 5.79 6.04 8.31
CA ALA A 50 6.11 5.34 7.08
C ALA A 50 6.07 6.33 5.90
N SER A 51 6.35 5.88 4.67
CA SER A 51 6.25 6.75 3.48
C SER A 51 5.79 5.98 2.25
N LEU A 52 5.48 6.70 1.16
CA LEU A 52 5.08 6.12 -0.11
C LEU A 52 6.14 6.38 -1.20
N THR A 53 6.68 5.32 -1.79
CA THR A 53 7.50 5.40 -2.99
C THR A 53 6.59 5.62 -4.20
N ARG A 54 6.71 6.79 -4.82
CA ARG A 54 5.96 7.14 -6.03
C ARG A 54 6.59 6.54 -7.29
N THR A 55 5.79 5.84 -8.09
CA THR A 55 6.23 5.21 -9.35
C THR A 55 5.59 5.86 -10.57
N LYS A 56 6.06 5.49 -11.78
CA LYS A 56 5.30 5.71 -13.01
C LYS A 56 4.00 4.88 -12.96
N VAL A 57 2.99 5.32 -13.73
CA VAL A 57 1.71 4.60 -13.86
C VAL A 57 1.91 3.26 -14.55
N GLY A 58 1.36 2.20 -13.96
CA GLY A 58 1.37 0.83 -14.47
C GLY A 58 2.01 -0.15 -13.49
N ASP A 59 1.36 -1.31 -13.30
CA ASP A 59 1.67 -2.28 -12.25
C ASP A 59 3.12 -2.78 -12.29
N VAL A 60 3.76 -2.77 -13.47
CA VAL A 60 5.17 -3.17 -13.63
C VAL A 60 6.10 -2.30 -12.80
N PHE A 61 5.88 -0.97 -12.80
CA PHE A 61 6.74 -0.05 -12.06
C PHE A 61 6.51 -0.14 -10.55
N VAL A 62 5.27 -0.41 -10.14
CA VAL A 62 4.93 -0.71 -8.75
C VAL A 62 5.62 -1.99 -8.29
N ALA A 63 5.53 -3.05 -9.09
CA ALA A 63 6.17 -4.33 -8.80
C ALA A 63 7.71 -4.23 -8.78
N GLU A 64 8.31 -3.38 -9.61
CA GLU A 64 9.76 -3.09 -9.55
C GLU A 64 10.16 -2.39 -8.25
N ALA A 65 9.44 -1.34 -7.85
CA ALA A 65 9.68 -0.62 -6.60
C ALA A 65 9.45 -1.51 -5.37
N ALA A 66 8.48 -2.42 -5.44
CA ALA A 66 8.17 -3.34 -4.34
C ALA A 66 9.25 -4.42 -4.10
N ARG A 67 10.36 -4.40 -4.85
CA ARG A 67 11.52 -5.26 -4.62
C ARG A 67 12.50 -4.69 -3.60
N ASP A 68 12.36 -3.42 -3.24
CA ASP A 68 13.19 -2.80 -2.22
C ASP A 68 12.91 -3.42 -0.85
N ASP A 69 13.96 -3.67 -0.06
CA ASP A 69 13.87 -4.44 1.20
C ASP A 69 12.95 -3.80 2.26
N ASP A 70 12.76 -2.49 2.20
CA ASP A 70 11.91 -1.73 3.12
C ASP A 70 10.53 -1.37 2.54
N VAL A 71 10.20 -1.88 1.35
CA VAL A 71 8.84 -1.79 0.81
C VAL A 71 8.03 -3.03 1.22
N VAL A 72 6.91 -2.79 1.92
CA VAL A 72 6.08 -3.87 2.50
C VAL A 72 4.77 -4.12 1.77
N PHE A 73 4.41 -3.24 0.83
CA PHE A 73 3.31 -3.47 -0.11
C PHE A 73 3.50 -2.67 -1.40
N GLY A 74 2.85 -3.12 -2.47
CA GLY A 74 2.62 -2.32 -3.67
C GLY A 74 1.12 -2.26 -3.99
N GLY A 75 0.64 -1.17 -4.57
CA GLY A 75 -0.74 -1.12 -5.03
C GLY A 75 -1.06 0.05 -5.96
N GLU A 76 -2.26 0.00 -6.56
CA GLU A 76 -2.76 1.01 -7.48
C GLU A 76 -4.23 1.37 -7.19
N PRO A 77 -4.68 2.59 -7.59
CA PRO A 77 -6.07 3.00 -7.47
C PRO A 77 -7.04 2.12 -8.29
N SER A 78 -6.53 1.39 -9.28
CA SER A 78 -7.28 0.37 -10.02
C SER A 78 -7.69 -0.83 -9.15
N GLY A 79 -7.18 -0.88 -7.91
CA GLY A 79 -7.38 -1.96 -6.96
C GLY A 79 -6.29 -3.03 -7.02
N ALA A 80 -5.27 -2.89 -7.85
CA ALA A 80 -4.13 -3.82 -7.82
C ALA A 80 -3.48 -3.78 -6.42
N TRP A 81 -3.10 -4.94 -5.91
CA TRP A 81 -2.42 -5.08 -4.63
C TRP A 81 -1.39 -6.19 -4.71
N ILE A 82 -0.19 -5.88 -4.25
CA ILE A 82 0.97 -6.76 -4.18
C ILE A 82 1.33 -6.88 -2.70
N GLN A 83 0.96 -8.02 -2.11
CA GLN A 83 1.42 -8.36 -0.78
C GLN A 83 2.89 -8.76 -0.84
N ILE A 84 3.75 -8.02 -0.15
CA ILE A 84 5.12 -8.47 0.09
C ILE A 84 5.09 -9.39 1.31
N LEU A 85 5.36 -10.67 1.08
CA LEU A 85 5.55 -11.62 2.16
C LEU A 85 6.88 -11.32 2.86
N GLN A 86 6.84 -10.40 3.83
CA GLN A 86 7.87 -10.32 4.86
C GLN A 86 8.06 -11.72 5.45
N ARG A 87 9.32 -12.14 5.68
CA ARG A 87 9.67 -13.43 6.33
C ARG A 87 9.26 -13.44 7.81
N GLN A 88 7.97 -13.24 8.10
CA GLN A 88 7.39 -13.31 9.44
C GLN A 88 7.39 -14.74 10.02
N MET A 89 7.93 -15.73 9.30
CA MET A 89 8.10 -17.10 9.78
C MET A 89 9.14 -17.26 10.91
N LEU A 90 9.96 -16.24 11.24
CA LEU A 90 10.95 -16.33 12.32
C LEU A 90 10.58 -15.58 13.61
N ALA A 91 9.56 -14.73 13.61
CA ALA A 91 9.21 -13.90 14.77
C ALA A 91 7.86 -14.24 15.43
N ARG A 92 7.06 -15.13 14.83
CA ARG A 92 5.76 -15.58 15.39
C ARG A 92 5.80 -17.00 15.97
N ASN A 93 6.93 -17.42 16.53
CA ASN A 93 6.97 -18.59 17.40
C ASN A 93 7.35 -18.12 18.82
N PRO A 94 6.43 -18.15 19.80
CA PRO A 94 6.73 -17.78 21.18
C PRO A 94 7.72 -18.74 21.85
#